data_AF-A0A954VCJ4-F1
#
_entry.id   AF-A0A954VCJ4-F1
#
_cell.length_a   1.000
_cell.length_b   1.000
_cell.length_c   1.000
_cell.angle_alpha   90.00
_cell.angle_beta   90.00
_cell.angle_gamma   90.00
#
_symmetry.space_group_name_H-M   'P 1'
#
loop_
_entity.id
_entity.type
_entity.pdbx_description
1 polymer ?
#
loop_
_entity_poly.entity_id
_entity_poly.type
_entity_poly.pdbx_seq_one_letter_code
_entity_poly.pdbx_strand_id
1 'polypeptide(L)' 'MPSPFPGIDPFLEDAVFWPDFHATFINYWREAIADKLPDQYEAGIAGTAASSRQ' A
#
# COMPACT_ATOMS: atom_id res chain seq x y z
N MET A 1 -15.49 16.44 -7.61
CA MET A 1 -15.33 15.26 -8.50
C MET A 1 -15.56 14.03 -7.64
N PRO A 2 -16.28 13.00 -8.11
CA PRO A 2 -16.42 11.76 -7.35
C PRO A 2 -15.02 11.18 -7.10
N SER A 3 -14.79 10.68 -5.88
CA SER A 3 -13.51 10.09 -5.51
C SER A 3 -13.10 9.00 -6.52
N PRO A 4 -11.82 8.93 -6.95
CA PRO A 4 -11.34 7.83 -7.77
C PRO A 4 -11.44 6.48 -7.04
N PHE A 5 -11.46 6.49 -5.70
CA PHE A 5 -11.71 5.34 -4.86
C PHE A 5 -13.06 5.47 -4.12
N PRO A 6 -14.09 4.72 -4.54
CA PRO A 6 -15.40 4.79 -3.93
C PRO A 6 -15.34 4.44 -2.43
N GLY A 7 -15.84 5.34 -1.57
CA GLY A 7 -15.90 5.12 -0.12
C GLY A 7 -14.74 5.71 0.69
N ILE A 8 -13.74 6.32 0.05
CA ILE A 8 -12.69 7.11 0.72
C ILE A 8 -12.98 8.61 0.56
N ASP A 9 -12.78 9.37 1.64
CA ASP A 9 -12.92 10.82 1.64
C ASP A 9 -11.92 11.44 0.63
N PRO A 10 -12.38 12.20 -0.37
CA PRO A 10 -11.52 12.80 -1.39
C PRO A 10 -10.38 13.67 -0.85
N PHE A 11 -10.52 14.25 0.34
CA PHE A 11 -9.49 15.12 0.93
C PHE A 11 -8.31 14.34 1.52
N LEU A 12 -8.50 13.05 1.83
CA LEU A 12 -7.42 12.17 2.29
C LEU A 12 -6.51 11.69 1.16
N GLU A 13 -6.98 11.78 -0.09
CA GLU A 13 -6.26 11.34 -1.29
C GLU A 13 -5.61 12.49 -2.07
N ASP A 14 -5.80 13.73 -1.60
CA ASP A 14 -5.24 14.89 -2.27
C ASP A 14 -3.73 14.98 -1.98
N ALA A 15 -2.93 14.65 -3.00
CA ALA A 15 -1.47 14.69 -2.95
C ALA A 15 -0.90 16.08 -2.65
N VAL A 16 -1.68 17.16 -2.77
CA VAL A 16 -1.27 18.50 -2.33
C VAL A 16 -1.15 18.58 -0.81
N PHE A 17 -2.07 17.92 -0.10
CA PHE A 17 -2.10 17.91 1.36
C PHE A 17 -1.33 16.73 1.95
N TRP A 18 -1.30 15.59 1.24
CA TRP A 18 -0.76 14.32 1.74
C TRP A 18 0.13 13.61 0.71
N PRO A 19 1.24 14.20 0.28
CA PRO A 19 2.05 13.73 -0.85
C PRO A 19 2.64 12.33 -0.66
N ASP A 20 2.84 11.90 0.58
CA ASP A 20 3.47 10.63 0.96
C ASP A 20 2.49 9.63 1.59
N PHE A 21 1.21 9.99 1.79
CA PHE A 21 0.26 9.16 2.51
C PHE A 21 0.13 7.78 1.90
N HIS A 22 -0.09 7.67 0.59
CA HIS A 22 -0.24 6.37 -0.05
C HIS A 22 1.02 5.50 0.08
N ALA A 23 2.21 6.07 -0.10
CA ALA A 23 3.47 5.33 0.03
C ALA A 23 3.69 4.85 1.46
N THR A 24 3.49 5.73 2.44
CA THR A 24 3.65 5.45 3.87
C THR A 24 2.61 4.44 4.37
N PHE A 25 1.34 4.63 3.99
CA PHE A 25 0.24 3.74 4.34
C PHE A 25 0.48 2.33 3.80
N ILE A 26 0.80 2.19 2.51
CA ILE A 26 1.06 0.88 1.89
C ILE A 26 2.27 0.20 2.55
N ASN A 27 3.35 0.94 2.85
CA ASN A 27 4.52 0.38 3.53
C ASN A 27 4.17 -0.17 4.92
N TYR A 28 3.52 0.62 5.77
CA TYR A 28 3.17 0.14 7.12
C TYR A 28 2.15 -1.01 7.08
N TRP A 29 1.23 -1.00 6.13
CA TRP A 29 0.31 -2.12 5.93
C TRP A 29 1.03 -3.38 5.47
N ARG A 30 2.02 -3.29 4.58
CA ARG A 30 2.84 -4.43 4.18
C ARG A 30 3.49 -5.08 5.40
N GLU A 31 4.14 -4.30 6.26
CA GLU A 31 4.78 -4.82 7.48
C GLU A 31 3.77 -5.46 8.43
N ALA A 32 2.65 -4.77 8.69
CA ALA A 32 1.61 -5.29 9.57
C ALA A 32 0.99 -6.60 9.05
N ILE A 33 0.88 -6.77 7.74
CA ILE A 33 0.45 -8.03 7.11
C ILE A 33 1.55 -9.07 7.24
N ALA A 34 2.81 -8.74 6.95
CA ALA A 34 3.94 -9.65 7.04
C ALA A 34 4.04 -10.31 8.43
N ASP A 35 3.84 -9.53 9.50
CA ASP A 35 3.80 -10.01 10.89
C ASP A 35 2.70 -11.05 11.19
N LYS A 36 1.70 -11.18 10.32
CA LYS A 36 0.57 -12.10 10.45
C LYS A 36 0.61 -13.25 9.45
N LEU A 37 1.54 -13.24 8.51
CA LEU A 37 1.65 -14.28 7.50
C LEU A 37 2.32 -15.54 8.06
N PRO A 38 1.89 -16.74 7.62
CA PRO A 38 2.65 -17.97 7.85
C PRO A 38 4.02 -17.92 7.14
N ASP A 39 5.00 -18.67 7.66
CA ASP A 39 6.39 -18.67 7.20
C ASP A 39 6.60 -18.88 5.68
N GLN A 40 5.65 -19.56 5.01
CA GLN A 40 5.71 -19.80 3.56
C GLN A 40 5.21 -18.65 2.68
N TYR A 41 4.80 -17.52 3.26
CA TYR A 41 4.28 -16.36 2.53
C TYR A 41 5.09 -15.09 2.82
N GLU A 42 5.18 -14.22 1.82
CA GLU A 42 5.82 -12.91 1.95
C GLU A 42 4.86 -11.81 1.47
N ALA A 43 4.80 -10.70 2.22
CA ALA A 43 4.09 -9.51 1.80
C ALA A 43 4.98 -8.65 0.88
N GLY A 44 4.44 -8.19 -0.25
CA GLY A 44 5.16 -7.36 -1.22
C GLY A 44 4.30 -6.21 -1.74
N ILE A 45 4.96 -5.18 -2.26
CA ILE A 45 4.30 -4.03 -2.91
C ILE A 45 4.49 -4.20 -4.42
N ALA A 46 3.39 -4.12 -5.18
CA ALA A 46 3.43 -4.27 -6.63
C ALA A 46 4.30 -3.14 -7.25
N GLY A 47 5.49 -3.51 -7.73
CA GLY A 47 6.51 -2.58 -8.24
C GLY A 47 7.93 -2.87 -7.75
N THR A 48 8.09 -3.58 -6.63
CA THR A 48 9.41 -3.99 -6.10
C THR A 48 9.75 -5.46 -6.36
N ALA A 49 8.77 -6.27 -6.79
CA ALA A 49 8.95 -7.69 -7.02
C ALA A 49 8.67 -8.09 -8.48
N ALA A 50 9.70 -8.01 -9.31
CA ALA A 50 9.81 -8.80 -10.53
C ALA A 50 11.25 -9.28 -10.74
N SER A 51 11.86 -9.94 -9.74
CA SER A 51 13.02 -10.82 -9.99
C SER A 51 13.39 -11.64 -8.75
N SER A 52 12.61 -12.67 -8.43
CA SER A 52 13.15 -13.85 -7.76
C SER A 52 12.14 -14.99 -7.84
N ARG A 53 12.05 -15.60 -9.02
CA ARG A 53 11.72 -17.02 -9.14
C ARG A 53 12.95 -17.66 -9.74
N GLN A 54 13.74 -18.32 -8.90
CA GLN A 54 14.75 -19.28 -9.28
C GLN A 54 14.36 -20.63 -8.69
#